data_AF-A0A7R9DLU7-F1
#
_entry.id   AF-A0A7R9DLU7-F1
#
_cell.length_a   1.000
_cell.length_b   1.000
_cell.length_c   1.000
_cell.angle_alpha   90.00
_cell.angle_beta   90.00
_cell.angle_gamma   90.00
#
_symmetry.space_group_name_H-M   'P 1'
#
loop_
_entity.id
_entity.type
_entity.pdbx_description
1 polymer ?
#
loop_
_entity_poly.entity_id
_entity_poly.type
_entity_poly.pdbx_seq_one_letter_code
_entity_poly.pdbx_strand_id
1 'polypeptide(L)'
;MRDGFQLRFSMKRPRVLVVSSVVLLVLLALAVGLYFGLRPSLDGDTGLNPRNPTSPLPPSDSPMGVFWDASVATNGYPCAIIGRDILMKNGSATEAAIAALFCEGVACPQSMGLGGGFFMTIL
;
A
#
# COMPACT_ATOMS: atom_id res chain seq x y z
N MET A 1 -14.64 -54.63 -24.92
CA MET A 1 -14.11 -53.44 -24.21
C MET A 1 -12.69 -53.22 -24.72
N ARG A 2 -12.36 -52.57 -25.84
CA ARG A 2 -12.83 -51.34 -26.51
C ARG A 2 -13.02 -50.19 -25.54
N ASP A 3 -11.94 -49.42 -25.37
CA ASP A 3 -11.78 -47.94 -25.42
C ASP A 3 -10.41 -47.66 -24.75
N GLY A 4 -9.40 -46.99 -25.31
CA GLY A 4 -9.38 -45.90 -26.28
C GLY A 4 -8.40 -44.80 -25.85
N PHE A 5 -7.30 -45.09 -25.15
CA PHE A 5 -6.29 -44.07 -24.76
C PHE A 5 -5.17 -43.97 -25.80
N GLN A 6 -5.57 -43.69 -27.04
CA GLN A 6 -4.68 -43.10 -28.03
C GLN A 6 -4.75 -41.58 -27.86
N LEU A 7 -4.02 -41.03 -26.88
CA LEU A 7 -3.63 -39.62 -26.92
C LEU A 7 -2.51 -39.46 -27.95
N ARG A 8 -2.84 -39.77 -29.20
CA ARG A 8 -2.03 -39.49 -30.37
C ARG A 8 -2.20 -38.01 -30.68
N PHE A 9 -1.53 -37.17 -29.90
CA PHE A 9 -1.31 -35.76 -30.27
C PHE A 9 -0.40 -35.74 -31.50
N SER A 10 -1.00 -35.83 -32.69
CA SER A 10 -0.32 -35.67 -33.97
C SER A 10 -0.09 -34.17 -34.24
N MET A 11 0.74 -33.54 -33.42
CA MET A 11 1.34 -32.25 -33.76
C MET A 11 2.65 -32.53 -34.49
N LYS A 12 2.87 -31.88 -35.65
CA LYS A 12 4.12 -31.97 -36.39
C LYS A 12 5.28 -31.80 -35.41
N ARG A 13 6.32 -32.64 -35.45
CA ARG A 13 7.53 -32.56 -34.62
C ARG A 13 7.99 -31.11 -34.30
N PRO A 14 8.01 -30.15 -35.25
CA PRO A 14 8.33 -28.75 -34.94
C PRO A 14 7.36 -28.06 -33.95
N ARG A 15 6.05 -28.34 -34.00
CA ARG A 15 5.05 -27.76 -33.10
C ARG A 15 5.16 -28.33 -31.68
N VAL A 16 5.53 -29.60 -31.54
CA VAL A 16 5.79 -30.20 -30.22
C VAL A 16 7.06 -29.62 -29.60
N LEU A 17 8.10 -29.38 -30.40
CA LEU A 17 9.33 -28.71 -29.95
C LEU A 17 9.08 -27.27 -29.51
N VAL A 18 8.24 -26.53 -30.23
CA VAL A 18 7.88 -25.14 -29.88
C VAL A 18 7.05 -25.08 -28.60
N VAL A 19 6.08 -25.98 -28.41
CA VAL A 19 5.28 -25.98 -27.17
C VAL A 19 6.14 -26.37 -25.96
N SER A 20 7.05 -27.34 -26.13
CA SER A 20 7.99 -27.73 -25.07
C SER A 20 8.92 -26.58 -24.66
N SER A 21 9.46 -25.84 -25.63
CA SER A 21 10.35 -24.70 -25.33
C SER A 21 9.61 -23.56 -24.63
N VAL A 22 8.38 -23.25 -25.05
CA VAL A 22 7.56 -22.20 -24.42
C VAL A 22 7.21 -22.60 -22.97
N VAL A 23 6.82 -23.85 -22.72
CA VAL A 23 6.52 -24.34 -21.36
C VAL A 23 7.78 -24.27 -20.49
N LEU A 24 8.94 -24.66 -21.01
CA LEU A 24 10.21 -24.57 -20.26
C LEU A 24 10.57 -23.12 -19.90
N LEU A 25 10.39 -22.18 -20.83
CA LEU A 25 10.64 -20.76 -20.60
C LEU A 25 9.69 -20.17 -19.54
N VAL A 26 8.40 -20.53 -19.58
CA VAL A 26 7.42 -20.09 -18.58
C VAL A 26 7.76 -20.64 -17.20
N LEU A 27 8.15 -21.92 -17.11
CA LEU A 27 8.57 -22.53 -15.84
C LEU A 27 9.85 -21.89 -15.29
N LEU A 28 10.83 -21.59 -16.14
CA LEU A 28 12.04 -20.86 -15.76
C LEU A 28 11.71 -19.45 -15.26
N ALA A 29 10.86 -18.70 -15.97
CA ALA A 29 10.46 -17.36 -15.57
C ALA A 29 9.69 -17.38 -14.23
N LEU A 30 8.80 -18.35 -14.04
CA LEU A 30 8.11 -18.55 -12.75
C LEU A 30 9.08 -18.90 -11.64
N ALA A 31 10.02 -19.82 -11.86
CA ALA A 31 11.01 -20.20 -10.86
C ALA A 31 11.93 -19.04 -10.47
N VAL A 32 12.38 -18.25 -11.44
CA VAL A 32 13.18 -17.04 -11.21
C VAL A 32 12.34 -15.99 -10.47
N GLY A 33 11.11 -15.73 -10.93
CA GLY A 33 10.19 -14.80 -10.28
C GLY A 33 9.85 -15.21 -8.84
N LEU A 34 9.65 -16.50 -8.57
CA LEU A 34 9.45 -17.02 -7.21
C LEU A 34 10.74 -16.94 -6.40
N TYR A 35 11.89 -17.23 -7.00
CA TYR A 35 13.17 -17.17 -6.28
C TYR A 35 13.53 -15.74 -5.87
N PHE A 36 13.24 -14.74 -6.71
CA PHE A 36 13.46 -13.34 -6.36
C PHE A 36 12.31 -12.72 -5.56
N GLY A 37 11.06 -13.06 -5.86
CA GLY A 37 9.86 -12.47 -5.26
C GLY A 37 9.33 -13.18 -4.01
N LEU A 38 9.56 -14.48 -3.90
CA LEU A 38 9.24 -15.30 -2.72
C LEU A 38 10.48 -15.69 -1.93
N ARG A 39 11.65 -15.09 -2.23
CA ARG A 39 12.86 -15.22 -1.40
C ARG A 39 12.41 -14.96 0.03
N PRO A 40 12.29 -16.01 0.87
CA PRO A 40 11.88 -15.81 2.23
C PRO A 40 13.00 -14.95 2.81
N SER A 41 12.64 -13.79 3.34
CA SER A 41 13.52 -13.03 4.20
C SER A 41 13.75 -13.93 5.42
N LEU A 42 14.71 -14.84 5.29
CA LEU A 42 15.42 -15.47 6.40
C LEU A 42 16.43 -14.44 6.92
N ASP A 43 15.98 -13.19 7.09
CA ASP A 43 16.65 -12.27 8.00
C ASP A 43 16.26 -12.74 9.39
N GLY A 44 17.02 -13.72 9.85
CA GLY A 44 17.07 -14.04 11.26
C GLY A 44 17.38 -12.77 12.00
N ASP A 45 16.39 -12.28 12.74
CA ASP A 45 16.42 -11.22 13.75
C ASP A 45 17.76 -10.47 13.81
N THR A 46 18.06 -9.70 12.77
CA THR A 46 19.30 -8.93 12.65
C THR A 46 19.18 -7.69 13.50
N GLY A 47 18.96 -7.81 14.82
CA GLY A 47 19.21 -6.76 15.82
C GLY A 47 18.68 -5.34 15.55
N LEU A 48 17.77 -5.16 14.58
CA LEU A 48 17.27 -3.86 14.10
C LEU A 48 15.95 -3.48 14.79
N ASN A 49 15.48 -4.29 15.73
CA ASN A 49 14.31 -3.98 16.55
C ASN A 49 14.77 -3.44 17.92
N PRO A 50 14.88 -2.11 18.09
CA PRO A 50 15.19 -1.55 19.39
C PRO A 50 14.14 -2.04 20.40
N ARG A 51 14.61 -2.52 21.55
CA ARG A 51 13.73 -2.97 22.63
C ARG A 51 12.79 -1.82 22.99
N ASN A 52 11.48 -2.06 22.93
CA ASN A 52 10.48 -1.11 23.39
C ASN A 52 10.84 -0.70 24.84
N PRO A 53 10.92 0.60 25.18
CA PRO A 53 11.21 1.02 26.55
C PRO A 53 10.21 0.39 27.51
N THR A 54 10.71 -0.35 28.49
CA THR A 54 9.92 -0.95 29.58
C THR A 54 9.41 0.09 30.58
N SER A 55 9.92 1.33 30.51
CA SER A 55 9.44 2.49 31.25
C SER A 55 8.64 3.42 30.33
N PRO A 56 7.50 3.99 30.79
CA PRO A 56 6.78 5.00 30.02
C PRO A 56 7.69 6.17 29.65
N LEU A 57 7.65 6.58 28.39
CA LEU A 57 8.32 7.78 27.93
C LEU A 57 7.64 9.03 28.55
N PRO A 58 8.38 10.11 28.83
CA PRO A 58 7.76 11.38 29.19
C PRO A 58 6.88 11.89 28.04
N PRO A 59 5.85 12.70 28.33
CA PRO A 59 5.03 13.31 27.28
C PRO A 59 5.88 14.17 26.35
N SER A 60 5.49 14.27 25.08
CA SER A 60 6.16 15.14 24.11
C SER A 60 6.04 16.61 24.53
N ASP A 61 7.08 17.41 24.27
CA ASP A 61 7.11 18.86 24.54
C ASP A 61 6.15 19.69 23.66
N SER A 62 5.29 19.03 22.87
CA SER A 62 4.29 19.70 22.05
C SER A 62 3.23 20.37 22.94
N PRO A 63 2.91 21.65 22.72
CA PRO A 63 1.87 22.32 23.49
C PRO A 63 0.50 21.68 23.21
N MET A 64 -0.27 21.41 24.27
CA MET A 64 -1.64 20.93 24.15
C MET A 64 -2.54 22.07 23.66
N GLY A 65 -3.10 21.94 22.46
CA GLY A 65 -4.06 22.89 21.92
C GLY A 65 -5.48 22.60 22.41
N VAL A 66 -6.14 23.60 23.01
CA VAL A 66 -7.58 23.57 23.35
C VAL A 66 -8.33 24.44 22.35
N PHE A 67 -9.34 23.87 21.69
CA PHE A 67 -10.12 24.54 20.64
C PHE A 67 -11.60 24.49 20.99
N TRP A 68 -12.31 25.61 20.77
CA TRP A 68 -13.73 25.75 21.14
C TRP A 68 -14.68 25.51 19.96
N ASP A 69 -14.35 26.02 18.77
CA ASP A 69 -15.22 25.94 17.60
C ASP A 69 -14.92 24.71 16.73
N ALA A 70 -13.65 24.55 16.34
CA ALA A 70 -13.20 23.43 15.54
C ALA A 70 -11.68 23.22 15.62
N SER A 71 -11.22 22.03 15.29
CA SER A 71 -9.81 21.70 15.16
C SER A 71 -9.58 20.82 13.92
N VAL A 72 -8.40 20.97 13.32
CA VAL A 72 -7.97 20.18 12.16
C VAL A 72 -6.54 19.72 12.41
N ALA A 73 -6.29 18.43 12.23
CA ALA A 73 -4.96 17.84 12.35
C ALA A 73 -4.60 17.10 11.05
N THR A 74 -3.38 17.29 10.56
CA THR A 74 -2.84 16.69 9.32
C THR A 74 -1.36 16.37 9.49
N ASN A 75 -0.78 15.55 8.60
CA ASN A 75 0.66 15.25 8.63
C ASN A 75 1.49 16.35 7.96
N GLY A 76 0.99 16.89 6.86
CA GLY A 76 1.60 17.97 6.09
C GLY A 76 1.45 19.31 6.79
N TYR A 77 2.56 20.02 6.89
CA TYR A 77 2.64 21.35 7.53
C TYR A 77 1.55 22.35 7.07
N PRO A 78 1.27 22.53 5.77
CA PRO A 78 0.26 23.50 5.34
C PRO A 78 -1.19 22.98 5.39
N CYS A 79 -1.40 21.66 5.51
CA CYS A 79 -2.71 21.07 5.22
C CYS A 79 -3.75 21.33 6.32
N ALA A 80 -3.33 21.41 7.58
CA ALA A 80 -4.21 21.78 8.69
C ALA A 80 -4.71 23.24 8.57
N ILE A 81 -3.85 24.14 8.08
CA ILE A 81 -4.21 25.54 7.82
C ILE A 81 -5.27 25.60 6.73
N ILE A 82 -5.08 24.85 5.63
CA ILE A 82 -6.04 24.80 4.52
C ILE A 82 -7.41 24.27 5.02
N GLY A 83 -7.43 23.17 5.76
CA GLY A 83 -8.68 22.61 6.31
C GLY A 83 -9.38 23.59 7.27
N ARG A 84 -8.62 24.24 8.15
CA ARG A 84 -9.13 25.29 9.05
C ARG A 84 -9.73 26.46 8.26
N ASP A 85 -9.06 26.91 7.20
CA ASP A 85 -9.54 28.03 6.39
C ASP A 85 -10.84 27.70 5.66
N ILE A 86 -11.11 26.43 5.35
CA ILE A 86 -12.42 25.98 4.85
C ILE A 86 -13.49 26.06 5.94
N LEU A 87 -13.20 25.61 7.16
CA LEU A 87 -14.13 25.75 8.30
C LEU A 87 -14.46 27.22 8.57
N MET A 88 -13.45 28.10 8.52
CA MET A 88 -13.63 29.55 8.68
C MET A 88 -14.48 30.18 7.59
N LYS A 89 -14.54 29.57 6.40
CA LYS A 89 -15.44 29.97 5.31
C LYS A 89 -16.84 29.37 5.46
N ASN A 90 -17.22 28.96 6.67
CA ASN A 90 -18.49 28.31 6.99
C ASN A 90 -18.68 26.98 6.23
N GLY A 91 -17.56 26.32 5.87
CA GLY A 91 -17.56 24.99 5.29
C GLY A 91 -17.81 23.92 6.34
N SER A 92 -18.36 22.79 5.90
CA SER A 92 -18.58 21.61 6.72
C SER A 92 -17.28 20.87 7.06
N ALA A 93 -17.33 20.01 8.08
CA ALA A 93 -16.21 19.12 8.42
C ALA A 93 -15.78 18.24 7.23
N THR A 94 -16.73 17.84 6.38
CA THR A 94 -16.47 17.07 5.16
C THR A 94 -15.70 17.88 4.12
N GLU A 95 -16.09 19.14 3.86
CA GLU A 95 -15.38 20.02 2.92
C GLU A 95 -13.97 20.34 3.40
N ALA A 96 -13.81 20.61 4.70
CA ALA A 96 -12.50 20.83 5.31
C ALA A 96 -11.60 19.61 5.19
N ALA A 97 -12.16 18.41 5.41
CA ALA A 97 -11.43 17.16 5.25
C ALA A 97 -11.06 16.90 3.77
N ILE A 98 -11.93 17.16 2.81
CA ILE A 98 -11.61 17.02 1.37
C ILE A 98 -10.45 17.94 0.99
N ALA A 99 -10.47 19.20 1.40
CA ALA A 99 -9.40 20.15 1.13
C ALA A 99 -8.06 19.74 1.78
N ALA A 100 -8.12 19.26 3.03
CA ALA A 100 -6.95 18.75 3.74
C ALA A 100 -6.37 17.49 3.06
N LEU A 101 -7.21 16.53 2.66
CA LEU A 101 -6.79 15.31 1.96
C LEU A 101 -6.16 15.61 0.60
N PHE A 102 -6.68 16.61 -0.12
CA PHE A 102 -6.09 17.03 -1.39
C PHE A 102 -4.70 17.63 -1.18
N CYS A 103 -4.53 18.44 -0.14
CA CYS A 103 -3.21 18.96 0.26
C CYS A 103 -2.25 17.84 0.67
N GLU A 104 -2.70 16.89 1.50
CA GLU A 104 -1.89 15.75 1.94
C GLU A 104 -1.43 14.88 0.78
N GLY A 105 -2.27 14.70 -0.25
CA GLY A 105 -1.88 13.97 -1.46
C GLY A 105 -0.68 14.59 -2.19
N VAL A 106 -0.44 15.89 -2.04
CA VAL A 106 0.71 16.60 -2.62
C VAL A 106 1.85 16.75 -1.62
N ALA A 107 1.55 17.03 -0.35
CA ALA A 107 2.54 17.26 0.69
C ALA A 107 3.16 15.95 1.24
N CYS A 108 2.39 14.86 1.23
CA CYS A 108 2.75 13.55 1.74
C CYS A 108 2.42 12.42 0.74
N PRO A 109 2.94 12.49 -0.50
CA PRO A 109 2.58 11.56 -1.59
C PRO A 109 2.98 10.10 -1.31
N GLN A 110 3.92 9.89 -0.39
CA GLN A 110 4.37 8.57 0.06
C GLN A 110 3.30 7.79 0.84
N SER A 111 2.32 8.49 1.42
CA SER A 111 1.30 7.88 2.30
C SER A 111 -0.14 8.20 1.88
N MET A 112 -0.35 9.17 1.01
CA MET A 112 -1.68 9.62 0.58
C MET A 112 -1.65 9.94 -0.91
N GLY A 113 -2.76 9.71 -1.61
CA GLY A 113 -2.83 9.94 -3.05
C GLY A 113 -4.20 9.63 -3.64
N LEU A 114 -4.47 10.15 -4.84
CA LEU A 114 -5.77 10.05 -5.51
C LEU A 114 -6.09 8.63 -6.01
N GLY A 115 -5.08 7.85 -6.37
CA GLY A 115 -5.25 6.51 -6.93
C GLY A 115 -5.49 5.39 -5.89
N GLY A 116 -5.60 5.74 -4.61
CA GLY A 116 -5.81 4.79 -3.52
C GLY A 116 -7.27 4.66 -3.11
N GLY A 117 -7.49 4.51 -1.79
CA GLY A 117 -8.81 4.53 -1.16
C GLY A 117 -8.73 5.20 0.22
N PHE A 118 -9.86 5.70 0.72
CA PHE A 118 -9.94 6.30 2.05
C PHE A 118 -11.25 5.90 2.74
N PHE A 119 -11.23 5.92 4.07
CA PHE A 119 -12.42 5.82 4.90
C PHE A 119 -12.64 7.14 5.62
N MET A 120 -13.89 7.58 5.68
CA MET A 120 -14.29 8.76 6.43
C MET A 120 -15.46 8.40 7.32
N THR A 121 -15.27 8.63 8.62
CA THR A 121 -16.30 8.44 9.64
C THR A 121 -16.79 9.82 10.05
N ILE A 122 -18.08 10.06 9.89
CA ILE A 122 -18.77 11.30 10.28
C ILE A 122 -19.79 10.90 11.35
N LEU A 123 -19.82 11.64 12.45
CA LEU A 123 -20.73 11.46 13.59
C LEU A 123 -21.65 12.66 13.74
#